data_AF-A0A534IMD4-F1
#
_entry.id   AF-A0A534IMD4-F1
#
_cell.length_a   1.000
_cell.length_b   1.000
_cell.length_c   1.000
_cell.angle_alpha   90.00
_cell.angle_beta   90.00
_cell.angle_gamma   90.00
#
_symmetry.space_group_name_H-M   'P 1'
#
loop_
_entity.id
_entity.type
_entity.pdbx_description
1 polymer ?
#
loop_
_entity_poly.entity_id
_entity_poly.type
_entity_poly.pdbx_seq_one_letter_code
_entity_poly.pdbx_strand_id
1 'polypeptide(L)'
;MLGSSDAAGRLFADIAGRAAGAGGLEAAATQLVQQYRAAGRAIPGYGHPLHKGYDPRARRLFEVAAEVGLAGQHGAIARTVEQLLPQLLGRPLALNVSGAIPAVLLDAGYPLAALKGVPLLARTAGLVAHLLEEQTRPLGFVMSHAAAEAIDYDGPAPPGFVPSGGDD
;
A
#
# COMPACT_ATOMS: atom_id res chain seq x y z
N MET A 1 0.08 -4.34 -1.67
CA MET A 1 -1.17 -4.86 -2.28
C MET A 1 -1.63 -3.86 -3.34
N LEU A 2 -1.82 -4.29 -4.59
CA LEU A 2 -2.14 -3.42 -5.75
C LEU A 2 -3.40 -2.55 -5.53
N GLY A 3 -4.37 -3.05 -4.74
CA GLY A 3 -5.58 -2.29 -4.38
C GLY A 3 -5.34 -1.08 -3.46
N SER A 4 -4.18 -0.99 -2.80
CA SER A 4 -3.89 0.10 -1.84
C SER A 4 -3.82 1.47 -2.51
N SER A 5 -3.28 1.55 -3.74
CA SER A 5 -3.19 2.83 -4.47
C SER A 5 -4.53 3.34 -4.96
N ASP A 6 -5.41 2.47 -5.46
CA ASP A 6 -6.77 2.88 -5.83
C ASP A 6 -7.58 3.32 -4.61
N ALA A 7 -7.47 2.58 -3.51
CA ALA A 7 -8.13 2.94 -2.26
C ALA A 7 -7.63 4.28 -1.70
N ALA A 8 -6.32 4.56 -1.77
CA ALA A 8 -5.76 5.85 -1.38
C ALA A 8 -6.22 6.98 -2.30
N GLY A 9 -6.24 6.75 -3.62
CA GLY A 9 -6.78 7.74 -4.56
C GLY A 9 -8.24 8.08 -4.33
N ARG A 10 -9.09 7.07 -4.06
CA ARG A 10 -10.49 7.27 -3.68
C ARG A 10 -10.64 8.04 -2.37
N LEU A 11 -9.83 7.72 -1.36
CA LEU A 11 -9.80 8.48 -0.12
C LEU A 11 -9.50 9.97 -0.39
N PHE A 12 -8.49 10.28 -1.21
CA PHE A 12 -8.12 11.66 -1.49
C PHE A 12 -9.17 12.40 -2.32
N ALA A 13 -9.76 11.74 -3.32
CA ALA A 13 -10.86 12.31 -4.10
C ALA A 13 -12.10 12.58 -3.23
N ASP A 14 -12.43 11.69 -2.30
CA ASP A 14 -13.55 11.89 -1.37
C ASP A 14 -13.30 13.07 -0.42
N ILE A 15 -12.06 13.22 0.09
CA ILE A 15 -11.67 14.38 0.91
C ILE A 15 -11.80 15.67 0.10
N ALA A 16 -11.28 15.70 -1.13
CA ALA A 16 -11.37 16.85 -2.02
C ALA A 16 -12.83 17.25 -2.28
N GLY A 17 -13.70 16.27 -2.57
CA GLY A 17 -15.12 16.50 -2.84
C GLY A 17 -15.93 16.99 -1.64
N ARG A 18 -15.50 16.67 -0.41
CA ARG A 18 -16.17 17.10 0.83
C ARG A 18 -15.62 18.38 1.42
N ALA A 19 -14.48 18.86 0.96
CA ALA A 19 -13.74 19.98 1.54
C ALA A 19 -14.61 21.23 1.76
N ALA A 20 -15.37 21.65 0.74
CA ALA A 20 -16.21 22.84 0.81
C ALA A 20 -17.33 22.70 1.86
N GLY A 21 -18.01 21.55 1.91
CA GLY A 21 -19.11 21.30 2.85
C GLY A 21 -18.65 21.04 4.29
N ALA A 22 -17.42 20.56 4.47
CA ALA A 22 -16.85 20.27 5.79
C ALA A 22 -16.14 21.46 6.45
N GLY A 23 -15.98 22.59 5.74
CA GLY A 23 -15.23 23.75 6.23
C GLY A 23 -13.71 23.69 5.99
N GLY A 24 -13.26 22.87 5.04
CA GLY A 24 -11.87 22.79 4.59
C GLY A 24 -11.34 21.36 4.42
N LEU A 25 -10.12 21.25 3.87
CA LEU A 25 -9.45 19.97 3.66
C LEU A 25 -9.18 19.21 4.96
N GLU A 26 -8.74 19.93 5.99
CA GLU A 26 -8.41 19.34 7.30
C GLU A 26 -9.64 18.76 7.99
N ALA A 27 -10.77 19.47 7.94
CA ALA A 27 -12.03 19.00 8.50
C ALA A 27 -12.57 17.78 7.74
N ALA A 28 -12.54 17.81 6.40
CA ALA A 28 -12.95 16.67 5.57
C ALA A 28 -12.04 15.45 5.80
N ALA A 29 -10.72 15.64 5.86
CA ALA A 29 -9.74 14.60 6.17
C ALA A 29 -9.99 13.99 7.56
N THR A 30 -10.22 14.84 8.56
CA THR A 30 -10.51 14.41 9.94
C THR A 30 -11.75 13.54 10.00
N GLN A 31 -12.86 13.98 9.39
CA GLN A 31 -14.10 13.22 9.34
C GLN A 31 -13.90 11.85 8.67
N LEU A 32 -13.21 11.80 7.52
CA LEU A 32 -12.98 10.54 6.81
C LEU A 32 -12.06 9.58 7.57
N VAL A 33 -10.96 10.07 8.13
CA VAL A 33 -10.06 9.23 8.93
C VAL A 33 -10.77 8.67 10.15
N GLN A 34 -11.60 9.46 10.83
CA GLN A 34 -12.43 8.99 11.94
C GLN A 34 -13.45 7.94 11.50
N GLN A 35 -14.07 8.09 10.33
CA GLN A 35 -14.97 7.08 9.76
C GLN A 35 -14.24 5.74 9.51
N TYR A 36 -13.03 5.79 8.95
CA TYR A 36 -12.22 4.58 8.77
C TYR A 36 -11.86 3.94 10.10
N ARG A 37 -11.45 4.73 11.10
CA ARG A 37 -11.15 4.25 12.46
C ARG A 37 -12.36 3.57 13.10
N ALA A 38 -13.53 4.22 13.05
CA ALA A 38 -14.78 3.69 13.62
C ALA A 38 -15.20 2.38 12.95
N ALA A 39 -14.91 2.21 11.66
CA ALA A 39 -15.16 0.99 10.91
C ALA A 39 -14.06 -0.09 11.06
N GLY A 40 -13.02 0.14 11.88
CA GLY A 40 -11.89 -0.79 12.03
C GLY A 40 -11.05 -0.96 10.76
N ARG A 41 -11.14 -0.01 9.81
CA ARG A 41 -10.44 -0.07 8.52
C ARG A 41 -9.08 0.59 8.61
N ALA A 42 -8.08 -0.03 7.97
CA ALA A 42 -6.77 0.59 7.78
C ALA A 42 -6.89 1.82 6.86
N ILE A 43 -6.10 2.87 7.13
CA ILE A 43 -6.06 4.07 6.28
C ILE A 43 -5.21 3.76 5.02
N PRO A 44 -5.81 3.76 3.82
CA PRO A 44 -5.09 3.43 2.59
C PRO A 44 -3.95 4.40 2.30
N GLY A 45 -2.81 3.90 1.85
CA GLY A 45 -1.64 4.73 1.51
C GLY A 45 -0.74 5.12 2.70
N TYR A 46 -1.07 4.70 3.93
CA TYR A 46 -0.28 5.02 5.12
C TYR A 46 0.19 3.77 5.86
N GLY A 47 1.36 3.89 6.50
CA GLY A 47 2.03 2.82 7.22
C GLY A 47 2.95 2.00 6.31
N HIS A 48 4.10 1.58 6.85
CA HIS A 48 5.04 0.72 6.16
C HIS A 48 5.73 -0.21 7.18
N PRO A 49 5.81 -1.53 6.94
CA PRO A 49 6.45 -2.47 7.87
C PRO A 49 7.93 -2.12 8.16
N LEU A 50 8.64 -1.66 7.12
CA LEU A 50 10.08 -1.36 7.18
C LEU A 50 10.43 0.13 7.34
N HIS A 51 9.49 1.04 7.07
CA HIS A 51 9.76 2.49 7.03
C HIS A 51 8.86 3.20 8.03
N LYS A 52 9.31 3.28 9.29
CA LYS A 52 8.53 3.91 10.37
C LYS A 52 8.61 5.44 10.37
N GLY A 53 9.63 6.01 9.71
CA GLY A 53 9.84 7.46 9.62
C GLY A 53 9.23 8.09 8.38
N TYR A 54 9.76 7.76 7.20
CA TYR A 54 9.25 8.22 5.91
C TYR A 54 9.61 7.22 4.79
N ASP A 55 8.85 7.21 3.69
CA ASP A 55 9.15 6.40 2.49
C ASP A 55 9.92 7.25 1.47
N PRO A 56 11.20 6.92 1.14
CA PRO A 56 11.99 7.72 0.21
C PRO A 56 11.40 7.74 -1.21
N ARG A 57 10.64 6.71 -1.61
CA ARG A 57 9.99 6.65 -2.92
C ARG A 57 8.81 7.61 -2.98
N ALA A 58 8.04 7.70 -1.90
CA ALA A 58 6.93 8.65 -1.78
C ALA A 58 7.46 10.09 -1.87
N ARG A 59 8.53 10.39 -1.14
CA ARG A 59 9.20 11.68 -1.18
C ARG A 59 9.64 12.04 -2.60
N ARG A 60 10.36 11.15 -3.29
CA ARG A 60 10.85 11.41 -4.65
C ARG A 60 9.71 11.71 -5.63
N LEU A 61 8.56 11.03 -5.53
CA LEU A 61 7.41 11.30 -6.39
C LEU A 61 6.87 12.73 -6.21
N PHE A 62 6.79 13.22 -4.97
CA PHE A 62 6.35 14.60 -4.73
C PHE A 62 7.39 15.63 -5.15
N GLU A 63 8.68 15.34 -5.01
CA GLU A 63 9.76 16.20 -5.52
C GLU A 63 9.67 16.33 -7.05
N VAL A 64 9.53 15.22 -7.77
CA VAL A 64 9.34 15.23 -9.23
C VAL A 64 8.09 16.01 -9.61
N ALA A 65 6.96 15.77 -8.93
CA ALA A 65 5.73 16.51 -9.19
C ALA A 65 5.91 18.03 -9.01
N ALA A 66 6.67 18.46 -8.00
CA ALA A 66 7.00 19.87 -7.81
C ALA A 66 7.94 20.40 -8.92
N GLU A 67 8.98 19.65 -9.29
CA GLU A 67 9.93 19.99 -10.36
C GLU A 67 9.23 20.25 -11.71
N VAL A 68 8.17 19.49 -12.01
CA VAL A 68 7.40 19.61 -13.27
C VAL A 68 6.15 20.49 -13.15
N GLY A 69 5.95 21.17 -12.01
CA GLY A 69 4.80 22.08 -11.81
C GLY A 69 3.44 21.40 -11.61
N LEU A 70 3.42 20.12 -11.21
CA LEU A 70 2.21 19.32 -10.96
C LEU A 70 1.91 19.14 -9.46
N ALA A 71 2.58 19.86 -8.56
CA ALA A 71 2.22 19.83 -7.15
C ALA A 71 0.83 20.46 -6.93
N GLY A 72 -0.17 19.66 -6.54
CA GLY A 72 -1.55 20.10 -6.47
C GLY A 72 -2.29 19.72 -5.19
N GLN A 73 -3.62 19.73 -5.28
CA GLN A 73 -4.54 19.55 -4.17
C GLN A 73 -4.44 18.14 -3.54
N HIS A 74 -4.30 17.09 -4.34
CA HIS A 74 -4.26 15.71 -3.85
C HIS A 74 -2.94 15.43 -3.11
N GLY A 75 -1.82 15.98 -3.58
CA GLY A 75 -0.57 15.97 -2.84
C GLY A 75 -0.66 16.72 -1.51
N ALA A 76 -1.37 17.85 -1.47
CA ALA A 76 -1.64 18.55 -0.21
C ALA A 76 -2.51 17.70 0.74
N ILE A 77 -3.60 17.11 0.24
CA ILE A 77 -4.46 16.19 1.01
C ILE A 77 -3.64 15.04 1.60
N ALA A 78 -2.79 14.40 0.80
CA ALA A 78 -1.99 13.26 1.25
C ALA A 78 -1.10 13.63 2.45
N ARG A 79 -0.49 14.82 2.44
CA ARG A 79 0.32 15.36 3.55
C ARG A 79 -0.53 15.77 4.76
N THR A 80 -1.67 16.43 4.53
CA THR A 80 -2.59 16.81 5.61
C THR A 80 -3.09 15.58 6.37
N VAL A 81 -3.48 14.53 5.66
CA VAL A 81 -3.88 13.27 6.31
C VAL A 81 -2.72 12.73 7.14
N GLU A 82 -1.49 12.62 6.60
CA GLU A 82 -0.32 12.14 7.34
C GLU A 82 -0.11 12.88 8.68
N GLN A 83 -0.24 14.22 8.66
CA GLN A 83 -0.08 15.08 9.84
C GLN A 83 -1.15 14.86 10.90
N LEU A 84 -2.38 14.51 10.49
CA LEU A 84 -3.50 14.26 11.39
C LEU A 84 -3.46 12.87 12.05
N LEU A 85 -2.81 11.87 11.44
CA LEU A 85 -2.85 10.47 11.91
C LEU A 85 -2.37 10.27 13.36
N PRO A 86 -1.29 10.91 13.85
CA PRO A 86 -0.91 10.78 15.26
C PRO A 86 -2.01 11.19 16.23
N GLN A 87 -2.71 12.29 15.93
CA GLN A 87 -3.79 12.82 16.77
C GLN A 87 -5.05 11.95 16.67
N LEU A 88 -5.39 11.48 15.47
CA LEU A 88 -6.62 10.74 15.22
C LEU A 88 -6.53 9.25 15.52
N LEU A 89 -5.34 8.64 15.47
CA LEU A 89 -5.13 7.20 15.65
C LEU A 89 -4.22 6.86 16.85
N GLY A 90 -3.61 7.84 17.50
CA GLY A 90 -2.67 7.63 18.61
C GLY A 90 -1.31 7.07 18.18
N ARG A 91 -1.02 7.01 16.87
CA ARG A 91 0.27 6.56 16.32
C ARG A 91 0.57 7.23 14.98
N PRO A 92 1.84 7.55 14.69
CA PRO A 92 2.22 8.02 13.37
C PRO A 92 2.14 6.88 12.35
N LEU A 93 1.67 7.21 11.15
CA LEU A 93 1.70 6.31 10.00
C LEU A 93 2.23 7.08 8.80
N ALA A 94 3.46 6.77 8.39
CA ALA A 94 4.10 7.45 7.27
C ALA A 94 3.36 7.18 5.95
N LEU A 95 3.24 8.22 5.11
CA LEU A 95 2.77 8.12 3.74
C LEU A 95 3.73 7.25 2.94
N ASN A 96 3.20 6.17 2.38
CA ASN A 96 3.98 5.22 1.59
C ASN A 96 3.81 5.48 0.09
N VAL A 97 4.60 4.80 -0.73
CA VAL A 97 4.53 4.92 -2.20
C VAL A 97 3.14 4.60 -2.75
N SER A 98 2.36 3.74 -2.10
CA SER A 98 1.01 3.43 -2.56
C SER A 98 0.04 4.60 -2.36
N GLY A 99 0.29 5.50 -1.40
CA GLY A 99 -0.43 6.77 -1.26
C GLY A 99 0.15 7.88 -2.14
N ALA A 100 1.46 7.93 -2.33
CA ALA A 100 2.08 8.97 -3.17
C ALA A 100 1.71 8.84 -4.66
N ILE A 101 1.72 7.63 -5.23
CA ILE A 101 1.37 7.38 -6.64
C ILE A 101 0.01 8.00 -7.03
N PRO A 102 -1.12 7.66 -6.37
CA PRO A 102 -2.41 8.21 -6.75
C PRO A 102 -2.51 9.71 -6.48
N ALA A 103 -1.84 10.25 -5.45
CA ALA A 103 -1.84 11.68 -5.19
C ALA A 103 -1.24 12.47 -6.37
N VAL A 104 -0.05 12.06 -6.84
CA VAL A 104 0.60 12.75 -7.98
C VAL A 104 -0.12 12.51 -9.31
N LEU A 105 -0.70 11.32 -9.51
CA LEU A 105 -1.48 11.02 -10.72
C LEU A 105 -2.75 11.87 -10.80
N LEU A 106 -3.48 12.02 -9.69
CA LEU A 106 -4.68 12.85 -9.64
C LEU A 106 -4.36 14.33 -9.83
N ASP A 107 -3.26 14.83 -9.25
CA ASP A 107 -2.79 16.19 -9.51
C ASP A 107 -2.37 16.41 -10.97
N ALA A 108 -1.87 15.37 -11.65
CA ALA A 108 -1.58 15.39 -13.08
C ALA A 108 -2.82 15.27 -13.98
N GLY A 109 -4.04 15.19 -13.41
CA GLY A 109 -5.28 15.06 -14.15
C GLY A 109 -5.60 13.63 -14.63
N TYR A 110 -4.90 12.62 -14.10
CA TYR A 110 -5.19 11.22 -14.42
C TYR A 110 -6.55 10.80 -13.86
N PRO A 111 -7.39 10.05 -14.61
CA PRO A 111 -8.74 9.75 -14.17
C PRO A 111 -8.74 8.77 -12.99
N LEU A 112 -9.55 9.09 -11.96
CA LEU A 112 -9.71 8.29 -10.73
C LEU A 112 -9.99 6.81 -11.02
N ALA A 113 -10.86 6.52 -11.99
CA ALA A 113 -11.24 5.16 -12.36
C ALA A 113 -10.07 4.32 -12.94
N ALA A 114 -9.01 4.97 -13.44
CA ALA A 114 -7.88 4.31 -14.07
C ALA A 114 -6.66 4.14 -13.14
N LEU A 115 -6.70 4.63 -11.89
CA LEU A 115 -5.51 4.67 -11.01
C LEU A 115 -4.82 3.32 -10.79
N LYS A 116 -5.56 2.20 -10.88
CA LYS A 116 -4.99 0.85 -10.78
C LYS A 116 -4.02 0.51 -11.92
N GLY A 117 -4.17 1.14 -13.08
CA GLY A 117 -3.40 0.81 -14.28
C GLY A 117 -1.91 1.06 -14.12
N VAL A 118 -1.51 2.19 -13.53
CA VAL A 118 -0.10 2.57 -13.42
C VAL A 118 0.70 1.60 -12.53
N PRO A 119 0.29 1.29 -11.28
CA PRO A 119 0.97 0.27 -10.48
C PRO A 119 0.97 -1.11 -11.13
N LEU A 120 -0.10 -1.49 -11.84
CA LEU A 120 -0.19 -2.79 -12.52
C LEU A 120 0.85 -2.91 -13.63
N LEU A 121 0.99 -1.89 -14.48
CA LEU A 121 2.00 -1.84 -15.53
C LEU A 121 3.42 -1.89 -14.94
N ALA A 122 3.68 -1.10 -13.90
CA ALA A 122 4.98 -1.09 -13.22
C ALA A 122 5.36 -2.47 -12.65
N ARG A 123 4.40 -3.23 -12.12
CA ARG A 123 4.65 -4.60 -11.63
C ARG A 123 4.80 -5.62 -12.72
N THR A 124 4.11 -5.44 -13.85
CA THR A 124 4.27 -6.32 -15.02
C THR A 124 5.71 -6.30 -15.52
N ALA A 125 6.37 -5.15 -15.55
CA ALA A 125 7.79 -5.06 -15.91
C ALA A 125 8.70 -5.89 -14.99
N GLY A 126 8.48 -5.83 -13.66
CA GLY A 126 9.22 -6.65 -12.70
C GLY A 126 8.94 -8.14 -12.83
N LEU A 127 7.68 -8.52 -13.10
CA LEU A 127 7.31 -9.91 -13.34
C LEU A 127 8.01 -10.48 -14.58
N VAL A 128 8.06 -9.72 -15.67
CA VAL A 128 8.81 -10.13 -16.89
C VAL A 128 10.29 -10.34 -16.58
N ALA A 129 10.90 -9.45 -15.79
CA ALA A 129 12.29 -9.60 -15.38
C ALA A 129 12.52 -10.88 -14.55
N HIS A 130 11.66 -11.15 -13.55
CA HIS A 130 11.75 -12.38 -12.76
C HIS A 130 11.50 -13.66 -13.57
N LEU A 131 10.63 -13.61 -14.60
CA LEU A 131 10.43 -14.75 -15.50
C LEU A 131 11.69 -15.06 -16.32
N LEU A 132 12.43 -14.02 -16.75
CA LEU A 132 13.71 -14.21 -17.43
C LEU A 132 14.80 -14.70 -16.46
N GLU A 133 14.82 -14.17 -15.24
CA GLU A 133 15.72 -14.63 -14.19
C GLU A 133 15.53 -16.12 -13.90
N GLU A 134 14.28 -16.58 -13.72
CA GLU A 134 13.99 -18.00 -13.48
C GLU A 134 14.39 -18.90 -14.67
N GLN A 135 14.23 -18.42 -15.91
CA GLN A 135 14.67 -19.18 -17.09
C GLN A 135 16.20 -19.32 -17.20
N THR A 136 16.94 -18.32 -16.73
CA THR A 136 18.42 -18.27 -16.86
C THR A 136 19.14 -18.79 -15.61
N ARG A 137 18.49 -18.72 -14.45
CA ARG A 137 18.99 -19.17 -13.16
C ARG A 137 17.82 -19.73 -12.33
N PRO A 138 17.39 -20.97 -12.59
CA PRO A 138 16.22 -21.54 -11.92
C PRO A 138 16.44 -21.70 -10.42
N LEU A 139 15.47 -21.26 -9.62
CA LEU A 139 15.43 -21.48 -8.16
C LEU A 139 14.15 -22.18 -7.69
N GLY A 140 13.23 -22.55 -8.59
CA GLY A 140 11.94 -23.16 -8.26
C GLY A 140 12.02 -24.39 -7.35
N PHE A 141 12.94 -25.33 -7.59
CA PHE A 141 13.08 -26.53 -6.74
C PHE A 141 13.59 -26.19 -5.34
N VAL A 142 14.51 -25.23 -5.22
CA VAL A 142 15.04 -24.75 -3.94
C VAL A 142 13.91 -24.10 -3.13
N MET A 143 13.11 -23.24 -3.78
CA MET A 143 11.95 -22.63 -3.15
C MET A 143 10.90 -23.66 -2.73
N SER A 144 10.61 -24.64 -3.58
CA SER A 144 9.63 -25.70 -3.28
C SER A 144 10.05 -26.53 -2.07
N HIS A 145 11.34 -26.85 -1.95
CA HIS A 145 11.87 -27.58 -0.81
C HIS A 145 11.79 -26.77 0.48
N ALA A 146 12.27 -25.52 0.46
CA ALA A 146 12.20 -24.63 1.62
C ALA A 146 10.75 -24.35 2.07
N ALA A 147 9.81 -24.27 1.12
CA ALA A 147 8.40 -24.12 1.44
C ALA A 147 7.82 -25.37 2.12
N ALA A 148 8.23 -26.57 1.70
CA ALA A 148 7.79 -27.81 2.34
C ALA A 148 8.32 -27.95 3.77
N GLU A 149 9.56 -27.55 4.04
CA GLU A 149 10.14 -27.56 5.40
C GLU A 149 9.49 -26.54 6.34
N ALA A 150 8.96 -25.44 5.80
CA ALA A 150 8.33 -24.38 6.60
C ALA A 150 6.86 -24.66 6.96
N ILE A 151 6.29 -25.78 6.51
CA ILE A 151 4.88 -26.14 6.71
C ILE A 151 4.81 -27.44 7.51
N ASP A 152 4.19 -27.36 8.68
CA ASP A 152 3.81 -28.54 9.46
C ASP A 152 2.45 -29.07 9.03
N TYR A 153 2.30 -30.39 8.99
CA TYR A 153 1.00 -31.02 8.78
C TYR A 153 0.16 -30.93 10.06
N ASP A 154 -0.98 -30.25 9.99
CA ASP A 154 -1.92 -30.03 11.10
C ASP A 154 -3.23 -30.85 10.97
N GLY A 155 -3.29 -31.74 9.98
CA GLY A 155 -4.45 -32.61 9.73
C GLY A 155 -4.48 -33.88 10.60
N PRO A 156 -5.55 -34.68 10.51
CA PRO A 156 -5.62 -35.96 11.20
C PRO A 156 -4.58 -36.92 10.62
N ALA A 157 -3.90 -37.66 11.50
CA ALA A 157 -3.03 -38.74 11.07
C ALA A 157 -3.86 -39.82 10.34
N PRO A 158 -3.37 -40.38 9.22
CA PRO A 158 -4.04 -41.50 8.56
C PRO A 158 -4.21 -42.70 9.51
N PRO A 159 -5.30 -43.49 9.39
CA PRO A 159 -5.47 -44.70 10.21
C PRO A 159 -4.26 -45.63 10.11
N GLY A 160 -3.67 -45.98 11.26
CA GLY A 160 -2.50 -46.85 11.34
C GLY A 160 -1.16 -46.16 11.07
N PHE A 161 -1.12 -44.83 10.91
CA PHE A 161 0.13 -44.10 10.82
C PHE A 161 0.88 -44.11 12.16
N VAL A 162 2.15 -44.52 12.12
CA VAL A 162 3.09 -44.44 13.24
C VAL A 162 4.26 -43.59 12.76
N PRO A 163 4.53 -42.42 13.36
CA PRO A 163 5.64 -41.58 12.94
C PRO A 163 6.97 -42.29 13.20
N SER A 164 7.80 -42.36 12.16
CA SER A 164 9.16 -42.89 12.27
C SER A 164 10.08 -41.84 12.90
N GLY A 165 10.25 -41.90 14.22
CA GLY A 165 11.28 -41.13 14.94
C GLY A 165 10.83 -40.37 16.19
N GLY A 166 10.10 -41.02 17.10
CA GLY A 166 9.94 -40.53 18.47
C GLY A 166 10.66 -41.45 19.45
N ASP A 167 11.92 -41.15 19.76
CA ASP A 167 12.57 -41.51 21.02
C ASP A 167 13.02 -40.18 21.66
N ASP A 168 12.47 -39.93 22.86
CA ASP A 168 12.73 -38.89 23.89
C ASP A 168 12.73 -37.39 23.52
#